data_AF-A0A6G2BDG5-F1
#
_entry.id   AF-A0A6G2BDG5-F1
#
_cell.length_a   1.000
_cell.length_b   1.000
_cell.length_c   1.000
_cell.angle_alpha   90.00
_cell.angle_beta   90.00
_cell.angle_gamma   90.00
#
_symmetry.space_group_name_H-M   'P 1'
#
loop_
_entity.id
_entity.type
_entity.pdbx_description
1 polymer ?
#
loop_
_entity_poly.entity_id
_entity_poly.type
_entity_poly.pdbx_seq_one_letter_code
_entity_poly.pdbx_strand_id
1 'polypeptide(L)'
;MTTYHVEFGHLGDSRPVPDLTLDYDPAAENPRGTAFETAVAEHAIPHLRPALEQMGRPELADCAFIASKDRTAGHFLWADLAAGQAARFCAARITTVRPVVPVTPLHAAPQARKGVA
;
A
#
# COMPACT_ATOMS: atom_id res chain seq x y z
N MET A 1 5.38 12.29 -7.79
CA MET A 1 4.69 10.99 -7.81
C MET A 1 5.64 9.84 -7.46
N THR A 2 5.22 8.98 -6.54
CA THR A 2 5.93 7.79 -6.05
C THR A 2 4.94 6.63 -6.02
N THR A 3 5.32 5.48 -6.58
CA THR A 3 4.52 4.27 -6.53
C THR A 3 4.86 3.48 -5.26
N TYR A 4 3.84 3.12 -4.49
CA TYR A 4 3.96 2.29 -3.29
C TYR A 4 3.29 0.94 -3.52
N HIS A 5 3.91 -0.11 -3.01
CA HIS A 5 3.33 -1.44 -2.87
C HIS A 5 3.05 -1.69 -1.38
N VAL A 6 1.79 -2.00 -1.06
CA VAL A 6 1.28 -2.19 0.28
C VAL A 6 0.91 -3.67 0.44
N GLU A 7 1.67 -4.36 1.29
CA GLU A 7 1.47 -5.76 1.63
C GLU A 7 0.70 -5.86 2.94
N PHE A 8 -0.54 -6.34 2.91
CA PHE A 8 -1.35 -6.49 4.11
C PHE A 8 -1.00 -7.76 4.87
N GLY A 9 -0.97 -7.67 6.19
CA GLY A 9 -0.70 -8.78 7.09
C GLY A 9 -1.92 -9.66 7.31
N HIS A 10 -1.78 -10.63 8.20
CA HIS A 10 -2.85 -11.53 8.57
C HIS A 10 -3.88 -10.86 9.48
N LEU A 11 -5.12 -11.32 9.36
CA LEU A 11 -6.21 -11.09 10.31
C LEU A 11 -6.67 -12.46 10.81
N GLY A 12 -6.33 -12.77 12.06
CA GLY A 12 -6.40 -14.15 12.57
C GLY A 12 -5.51 -15.08 11.74
N ASP A 13 -6.07 -16.20 11.30
CA ASP A 13 -5.35 -17.19 10.47
C ASP A 13 -5.43 -16.89 8.96
N SER A 14 -6.13 -15.83 8.56
CA SER A 14 -6.41 -15.51 7.16
C SER A 14 -5.68 -14.26 6.68
N ARG A 15 -5.57 -14.12 5.35
CA ARG A 15 -5.09 -12.89 4.70
C ARG A 15 -6.19 -12.36 3.77
N PRO A 16 -7.21 -11.67 4.33
CA PRO A 16 -8.41 -11.34 3.56
C PRO A 16 -8.18 -10.19 2.57
N VAL A 17 -7.23 -9.30 2.85
CA VAL A 17 -6.97 -8.12 2.03
C VAL A 17 -5.90 -8.45 0.97
N PRO A 18 -6.18 -8.27 -0.32
CA PRO A 18 -5.18 -8.40 -1.38
C PRO A 18 -4.21 -7.21 -1.36
N ASP A 19 -2.99 -7.44 -1.83
CA ASP A 19 -1.96 -6.41 -1.95
C ASP A 19 -2.41 -5.25 -2.85
N LEU A 20 -1.92 -4.05 -2.54
CA LEU A 20 -2.29 -2.81 -3.23
C LEU A 20 -1.05 -2.14 -3.80
N THR A 21 -1.09 -1.80 -5.09
CA THR A 21 -0.14 -0.86 -5.70
C THR A 21 -0.83 0.48 -5.88
N LEU A 22 -0.26 1.55 -5.32
CA LEU A 22 -0.81 2.89 -5.31
C LEU A 22 0.21 3.90 -5.82
N ASP A 23 -0.15 4.66 -6.85
CA ASP A 23 0.57 5.85 -7.25
C ASP A 23 0.16 7.02 -6.37
N TYR A 24 1.12 7.65 -5.72
CA TYR A 24 0.86 8.75 -4.80
C TYR A 24 1.74 9.95 -5.10
N ASP A 25 1.12 11.12 -5.23
CA ASP A 25 1.81 12.39 -5.40
C ASP A 25 1.59 13.29 -4.18
N PRO A 26 2.61 13.51 -3.33
CA PRO A 26 2.47 14.39 -2.17
C PRO A 26 2.15 15.84 -2.56
N ALA A 27 2.49 16.27 -3.79
CA ALA A 27 2.15 17.62 -4.26
C ALA A 27 0.65 17.79 -4.57
N ALA A 28 -0.05 16.69 -4.85
CA ALA A 28 -1.49 16.65 -5.08
C ALA A 28 -2.27 16.33 -3.79
N GLU A 29 -1.58 16.18 -2.66
CA GLU A 29 -2.18 15.86 -1.38
C GLU A 29 -3.07 17.02 -0.90
N ASN A 30 -4.25 16.67 -0.39
CA ASN A 30 -5.14 17.66 0.22
C ASN A 30 -4.47 18.28 1.46
N PRO A 31 -4.84 19.50 1.89
CA PRO A 31 -4.25 20.13 3.07
C PRO A 31 -4.51 19.40 4.39
N ARG A 32 -5.31 18.32 4.39
CA ARG A 32 -5.54 17.46 5.56
C ARG A 32 -4.56 16.29 5.66
N GLY A 33 -3.76 16.01 4.62
CA GLY A 33 -2.64 15.07 4.68
C GLY A 33 -3.02 13.59 4.84
N THR A 34 -4.23 13.19 4.41
CA THR A 34 -4.74 11.81 4.60
C THR A 34 -5.07 11.07 3.30
N ALA A 35 -4.66 11.58 2.14
CA ALA A 35 -5.06 11.03 0.84
C ALA A 35 -4.52 9.60 0.62
N PHE A 36 -3.29 9.34 1.08
CA PHE A 36 -2.68 8.02 1.01
C PHE A 36 -3.45 7.02 1.88
N GLU A 37 -3.68 7.37 3.15
CA GLU A 37 -4.39 6.55 4.13
C GLU A 37 -5.81 6.25 3.69
N THR A 38 -6.49 7.24 3.11
CA THR A 38 -7.85 7.09 2.58
C THR A 38 -7.89 6.07 1.44
N ALA A 39 -6.98 6.18 0.47
CA ALA A 39 -6.91 5.22 -0.64
C ALA A 39 -6.63 3.78 -0.17
N VAL A 40 -5.72 3.61 0.81
CA VAL A 40 -5.45 2.29 1.41
C VAL A 40 -6.68 1.73 2.13
N ALA A 41 -7.38 2.56 2.89
CA ALA A 41 -8.58 2.16 3.63
C ALA A 41 -9.74 1.80 2.68
N GLU A 42 -9.99 2.59 1.64
CA GLU A 42 -11.03 2.33 0.63
C GLU A 42 -10.82 0.99 -0.08
N HIS A 43 -9.57 0.61 -0.35
CA HIS A 43 -9.22 -0.70 -0.89
C HIS A 43 -9.46 -1.82 0.12
N ALA A 44 -9.02 -1.65 1.38
CA ALA A 44 -8.97 -2.75 2.34
C ALA A 44 -10.30 -3.03 3.06
N ILE A 45 -11.08 -1.99 3.41
CA ILE A 45 -12.29 -2.11 4.23
C ILE A 45 -13.33 -3.10 3.63
N PRO A 46 -13.59 -3.13 2.31
CA PRO A 46 -14.51 -4.11 1.71
C PRO A 46 -14.10 -5.57 1.95
N HIS A 47 -12.80 -5.85 2.05
CA HIS A 47 -12.28 -7.19 2.34
C HIS A 47 -12.22 -7.49 3.83
N LEU A 48 -11.94 -6.48 4.66
CA LEU A 48 -11.87 -6.61 6.12
C LEU A 48 -13.25 -6.86 6.73
N ARG A 49 -14.29 -6.17 6.26
CA ARG A 49 -15.64 -6.25 6.83
C ARG A 49 -16.19 -7.68 6.97
N PRO A 50 -16.26 -8.50 5.91
CA PRO A 50 -16.76 -9.88 6.05
C PRO A 50 -15.88 -10.74 6.96
N ALA A 51 -14.55 -10.54 6.95
CA ALA A 51 -13.65 -11.28 7.82
C ALA A 51 -13.86 -10.91 9.30
N LEU A 52 -14.06 -9.61 9.60
CA LEU A 52 -14.35 -9.11 10.94
C LEU A 52 -15.73 -9.55 11.45
N GLU A 53 -16.73 -9.60 10.57
CA GLU A 53 -18.06 -10.16 10.87
C GLU A 53 -17.97 -11.64 11.27
N GLN A 54 -17.19 -12.44 10.52
CA GLN A 54 -16.95 -13.85 10.85
C GLN A 54 -16.24 -14.04 12.19
N MET A 55 -15.41 -13.08 12.59
CA MET A 55 -14.75 -13.05 13.90
C MET A 55 -15.65 -12.50 15.02
N GLY A 56 -16.89 -12.10 14.73
CA GLY A 56 -17.83 -11.52 15.69
C GLY A 56 -17.47 -10.11 16.12
N ARG A 57 -16.70 -9.38 15.31
CA ARG A 57 -16.19 -8.02 15.59
C ARG A 57 -16.52 -7.02 14.46
N PRO A 58 -17.78 -6.93 14.00
CA PRO A 58 -18.15 -6.07 12.86
C PRO A 58 -17.86 -4.59 13.11
N GLU A 59 -17.84 -4.13 14.36
CA GLU A 59 -17.55 -2.75 14.74
C GLU A 59 -16.14 -2.31 14.33
N LEU A 60 -15.19 -3.25 14.26
CA LEU A 60 -13.83 -2.96 13.82
C LEU A 60 -13.74 -2.54 12.35
N ALA A 61 -14.81 -2.69 11.57
CA ALA A 61 -14.85 -2.24 10.18
C ALA A 61 -14.95 -0.70 10.05
N ASP A 62 -15.30 0.01 11.12
CA ASP A 62 -15.24 1.49 11.19
C ASP A 62 -13.85 1.94 11.68
N CYS A 63 -12.82 1.59 10.91
CA CYS A 63 -11.42 1.81 11.24
C CYS A 63 -10.73 2.79 10.29
N ALA A 64 -9.65 3.42 10.78
CA ALA A 64 -8.75 4.23 9.97
C ALA A 64 -7.43 3.50 9.72
N PHE A 65 -6.86 3.64 8.53
CA PHE A 65 -5.50 3.21 8.26
C PHE A 65 -4.51 4.29 8.72
N ILE A 66 -3.48 3.91 9.47
CA ILE A 66 -2.43 4.80 9.96
C ILE A 66 -1.09 4.31 9.42
N ALA A 67 -0.46 5.14 8.58
CA ALA A 67 0.89 4.90 8.08
C ALA A 67 1.95 5.50 9.00
N SER A 68 3.16 4.95 8.97
CA SER A 68 4.35 5.57 9.56
C SER A 68 4.72 6.84 8.78
N LYS A 69 5.42 7.77 9.44
CA LYS A 69 5.84 9.05 8.84
C LYS A 69 6.63 8.89 7.54
N ASP A 70 7.45 7.84 7.48
CA ASP A 70 8.28 7.45 6.34
C ASP A 70 7.56 6.51 5.34
N ARG A 71 6.30 6.14 5.62
CA ARG A 71 5.48 5.24 4.79
C ARG A 71 6.19 3.92 4.48
N THR A 72 6.74 3.30 5.51
CA THR A 72 7.36 1.97 5.45
C THR A 72 6.52 0.89 6.13
N ALA A 73 5.62 1.31 7.02
CA ALA A 73 4.67 0.44 7.70
C ALA A 73 3.33 1.15 7.92
N GLY A 74 2.28 0.37 8.18
CA GLY A 74 1.00 0.90 8.64
C GLY A 74 0.15 -0.14 9.35
N HIS A 75 -1.00 0.26 9.88
CA HIS A 75 -1.97 -0.63 10.51
C HIS A 75 -3.35 0.01 10.52
N PHE A 76 -4.39 -0.81 10.71
CA PHE A 76 -5.74 -0.32 10.96
C PHE A 76 -5.94 -0.07 12.44
N LEU A 77 -6.58 1.05 12.76
CA LEU A 77 -6.95 1.47 14.11
C LEU A 77 -8.46 1.65 14.17
N TRP A 78 -9.10 0.92 15.07
CA TRP A 78 -10.47 1.19 15.52
C TRP A 78 -10.43 1.75 16.93
N ALA A 79 -11.30 2.72 17.24
CA ALA A 79 -11.41 3.30 18.58
C ALA A 79 -12.87 3.68 18.89
N ASP A 80 -13.34 3.24 20.06
CA ASP A 80 -14.55 3.73 20.70
C ASP A 80 -14.15 4.58 21.91
N LEU A 81 -14.25 5.90 21.74
CA LEU A 81 -13.86 6.86 22.77
C LEU A 81 -14.84 6.91 23.95
N ALA A 82 -16.11 6.55 23.73
CA ALA A 82 -17.11 6.53 24.79
C ALA A 82 -16.91 5.32 25.70
N ALA A 83 -16.56 4.17 25.12
CA ALA A 83 -16.22 2.96 25.85
C ALA A 83 -14.76 2.91 26.33
N GLY A 84 -13.90 3.84 25.87
CA GLY A 84 -12.48 3.87 26.20
C GLY A 84 -11.70 2.69 25.60
N GLN A 85 -12.14 2.17 24.45
CA GLN A 85 -11.56 0.99 23.80
C GLN A 85 -10.86 1.37 22.50
N ALA A 86 -9.77 0.67 22.18
CA ALA A 86 -9.11 0.78 20.88
C ALA A 86 -8.45 -0.54 20.51
N ALA A 87 -8.33 -0.80 19.21
CA ALA A 87 -7.69 -1.98 18.67
C ALA A 87 -6.83 -1.63 17.45
N ARG A 88 -5.64 -2.22 17.39
CA ARG A 88 -4.78 -2.20 16.21
C ARG A 88 -4.76 -3.58 15.57
N PHE A 89 -4.90 -3.65 14.26
CA PHE A 89 -4.95 -4.91 13.53
C PHE A 89 -4.50 -4.75 12.07
N CYS A 90 -4.33 -5.88 11.38
CA CYS A 90 -3.95 -5.95 9.97
C CYS A 90 -2.77 -5.00 9.66
N ALA A 91 -1.60 -5.30 10.22
CA ALA A 91 -0.39 -4.55 9.94
C ALA A 91 -0.06 -4.63 8.44
N ALA A 92 0.44 -3.55 7.87
CA ALA A 92 0.83 -3.49 6.47
C ALA A 92 2.32 -3.11 6.36
N ARG A 93 3.02 -3.76 5.44
CA ARG A 93 4.35 -3.35 5.00
C ARG A 93 4.21 -2.50 3.75
N ILE A 94 4.89 -1.37 3.72
CA ILE A 94 4.82 -0.43 2.60
C ILE A 94 6.22 -0.32 1.98
N THR A 95 6.31 -0.49 0.67
CA THR A 95 7.57 -0.45 -0.08
C THR A 95 7.43 0.48 -1.28
N THR A 96 8.49 1.20 -1.62
CA THR A 96 8.52 1.99 -2.85
C THR A 96 8.87 1.11 -4.03
N VAL A 97 8.04 1.14 -5.06
CA VAL A 97 8.34 0.46 -6.32
C VAL A 97 9.20 1.40 -7.15
N ARG A 98 10.47 1.06 -7.38
CA ARG A 98 11.27 1.81 -8.36
C ARG A 98 10.64 1.61 -9.74
N PRO A 99 10.52 2.65 -10.57
CA PRO A 99 10.21 2.45 -11.97
C PRO A 99 11.32 1.56 -12.56
N VAL A 100 10.91 0.42 -13.14
CA VAL A 100 11.80 -0.37 -14.00
C VAL A 100 12.09 0.50 -15.20
N VAL A 101 13.25 1.15 -15.22
CA VAL A 101 13.73 1.82 -16.43
C VAL A 101 14.02 0.70 -17.43
N PRO A 102 13.32 0.63 -18.57
CA PRO A 102 13.68 -0.35 -19.59
C PRO A 102 15.12 -0.05 -20.02
N VAL A 103 16.03 -1.00 -19.77
CA VAL A 103 17.37 -0.96 -20.34
C VAL A 103 17.23 -1.18 -21.84
N THR A 104 17.18 -0.09 -22.61
CA THR A 104 17.36 -0.17 -24.06
C THR A 104 18.73 -0.77 -24.32
N PRO A 105 18.85 -1.95 -24.96
CA PRO A 105 20.15 -2.47 -25.34
C PRO A 105 20.80 -1.45 -26.29
N LEU A 106 21.96 -0.92 -25.88
CA LEU A 106 22.76 -0.03 -26.69
C LEU A 106 23.06 -0.73 -28.02
N HIS A 107 22.52 -0.15 -29.09
CA HIS A 107 22.63 -0.62 -30.46
C HIS A 107 24.07 -1.02 -30.79
N ALA A 108 24.23 -2.23 -31.34
CA ALA A 108 25.50 -2.78 -31.79
C ALA A 108 26.23 -1.78 -32.71
N ALA A 109 27.52 -1.56 -32.42
CA ALA A 109 28.40 -0.75 -33.24
C ALA A 109 28.48 -1.32 -34.68
N PRO A 110 28.52 -0.47 -35.73
CA PRO A 110 28.70 -0.94 -37.09
C PRO A 110 30.13 -1.50 -37.26
N GLN A 111 30.24 -2.75 -37.69
CA GLN A 111 31.54 -3.33 -38.06
C GLN A 111 32.14 -2.57 -39.23
N ALA A 112 33.33 -2.01 -39.00
CA ALA A 112 34.12 -1.32 -40.01
C ALA A 112 34.51 -2.29 -41.14
N ARG A 113 34.22 -1.88 -42.38
CA ARG A 113 34.78 -2.49 -43.59
C ARG A 113 36.30 -2.40 -43.55
N LYS A 114 36.99 -3.55 -43.51
CA LYS A 114 38.36 -3.68 -44.01
C LYS A 114 38.34 -4.61 -45.22
N GLY A 115 38.67 -4.05 -46.37
CA GLY A 115 38.82 -4.76 -47.64
C GLY A 115 39.57 -3.87 -48.61
N VAL A 116 40.89 -3.76 -48.38
CA VAL A 116 41.89 -3.30 -49.36
C VAL A 116 42.82 -4.47 -49.56
N ALA A 117 42.76 -5.07 -50.75
CA ALA A 117 43.87 -5.63 -51.52
C ALA A 117 43.28 -6.11 -52.86
#